data_AF-A0A142CSS8-F1
#
_entry.id   AF-A0A142CSS8-F1
#
_cell.length_a   1.000
_cell.length_b   1.000
_cell.length_c   1.000
_cell.angle_alpha   90.00
_cell.angle_beta   90.00
_cell.angle_gamma   90.00
#
_symmetry.space_group_name_H-M   'P 1'
#
loop_
_entity.id
_entity.type
_entity.pdbx_description
1 polymer ?
#
loop_
_entity_poly.entity_id
_entity_poly.type
_entity_poly.pdbx_seq_one_letter_code
_entity_poly.pdbx_strand_id
1 'polypeptide(L)'
;MSLPHLHGQPCGRVVEVENAERAVELVREVLPFFRVGKPLMKPGGIDVPVLYLNFAVDRLHYDPERKIPLPKGCPGSSRPVRVEGIKEEVERILKEVQVLPAAEFREPENCWVVPVAWRSFVVLHVRVSADGKEIAPDYGLTEEIRRHGM
;
A
#
# COMPACT_ATOMS: atom_id res chain seq x y z
N MET A 1 19.44 25.02 -2.87
CA MET A 1 18.87 24.50 -4.12
C MET A 1 17.37 24.39 -3.91
N SER A 2 16.59 25.24 -4.55
CA SER A 2 15.12 25.20 -4.48
C SER A 2 14.63 24.10 -5.42
N LEU A 3 13.84 23.17 -4.91
CA LEU A 3 13.14 22.18 -5.73
C LEU A 3 12.26 22.91 -6.75
N PRO A 4 12.20 22.47 -8.02
CA PRO A 4 11.31 23.06 -9.00
C PRO A 4 9.88 22.98 -8.47
N HIS A 5 9.19 24.11 -8.46
CA HIS A 5 7.79 24.22 -8.13
C HIS A 5 7.02 23.30 -9.09
N LEU A 6 6.56 22.15 -8.59
CA LEU A 6 5.50 21.36 -9.21
C LEU A 6 4.25 22.25 -9.15
N HIS A 7 4.11 23.13 -10.14
CA HIS A 7 2.85 23.83 -10.39
C HIS A 7 1.81 22.74 -10.68
N GLY A 8 1.06 22.37 -9.63
CA GLY A 8 -0.09 21.50 -9.74
C GLY A 8 -1.03 22.07 -10.78
N GLN A 9 -1.10 21.41 -11.93
CA GLN A 9 -2.21 21.62 -12.84
C GLN A 9 -3.48 21.27 -12.05
N PRO A 10 -4.51 22.14 -12.04
CA PRO A 10 -5.73 21.82 -11.33
C PRO A 10 -6.32 20.51 -11.89
N CYS A 11 -6.80 19.65 -10.98
CA CYS A 11 -7.46 18.35 -11.20
C CYS A 11 -8.56 18.30 -12.29
N GLY A 12 -8.98 19.45 -12.82
CA GLY A 12 -10.21 19.65 -13.60
C GLY A 12 -10.31 18.92 -14.94
N ARG A 13 -9.33 18.11 -15.35
CA ARG A 13 -9.42 17.26 -16.56
C ARG A 13 -9.13 15.78 -16.34
N VAL A 14 -8.76 15.37 -15.12
CA VAL A 14 -8.21 14.02 -14.85
C VAL A 14 -9.14 13.19 -13.95
N VAL A 15 -9.99 13.85 -13.17
CA VAL A 15 -10.94 13.24 -12.25
C VAL A 15 -12.22 12.83 -12.99
N GLU A 16 -12.11 11.81 -13.83
CA GLU A 16 -13.25 11.12 -14.44
C GLU A 16 -13.60 9.87 -13.61
N VAL A 17 -14.88 9.59 -13.42
CA VAL A 17 -15.35 8.42 -12.65
C VAL A 17 -14.85 7.13 -13.29
N GLU A 18 -14.80 7.09 -14.62
CA GLU A 18 -14.33 5.97 -15.43
C GLU A 18 -12.86 5.65 -15.15
N ASN A 19 -12.02 6.66 -14.86
CA ASN A 19 -10.62 6.44 -14.50
C ASN A 19 -10.50 5.87 -13.07
N ALA A 20 -11.37 6.30 -12.15
CA ALA A 20 -11.44 5.75 -10.80
C ALA A 20 -11.94 4.29 -10.81
N GLU A 21 -12.97 3.98 -11.60
CA GLU A 21 -13.48 2.62 -11.80
C GLU A 21 -12.40 1.72 -12.41
N ARG A 22 -11.70 2.21 -13.45
CA ARG A 22 -10.57 1.49 -14.05
C ARG A 22 -9.46 1.23 -13.03
N ALA A 23 -9.15 2.19 -12.16
CA ALA A 23 -8.17 1.99 -11.09
C ALA A 23 -8.59 0.89 -10.11
N VAL A 24 -9.87 0.85 -9.71
CA VAL A 24 -10.41 -0.20 -8.85
C VAL A 24 -10.30 -1.57 -9.51
N GLU A 25 -10.69 -1.69 -10.78
CA GLU A 25 -10.61 -2.96 -11.52
C GLU A 25 -9.17 -3.43 -11.70
N LEU A 26 -8.25 -2.52 -12.05
CA LEU A 26 -6.84 -2.85 -12.15
C LEU A 26 -6.32 -3.42 -10.81
N VAL A 27 -6.67 -2.81 -9.68
CA VAL A 27 -6.25 -3.32 -8.37
C VAL A 27 -6.84 -4.70 -8.08
N ARG A 28 -8.10 -4.97 -8.47
CA ARG A 28 -8.71 -6.31 -8.35
C ARG A 28 -7.96 -7.36 -9.16
N GLU A 29 -7.59 -7.02 -10.40
CA GLU A 29 -6.85 -7.91 -11.30
C GLU A 29 -5.44 -8.22 -10.78
N VAL A 30 -4.74 -7.22 -10.23
CA VAL A 30 -3.34 -7.40 -9.80
C VAL A 30 -3.18 -7.93 -8.37
N LEU A 31 -4.19 -7.75 -7.51
CA LEU A 31 -4.14 -8.15 -6.10
C LEU A 31 -3.70 -9.62 -5.88
N PRO A 32 -4.15 -10.62 -6.68
CA PRO A 32 -3.67 -12.01 -6.56
C PRO A 32 -2.17 -12.20 -6.77
N PHE A 33 -1.50 -11.24 -7.43
CA PHE A 33 -0.06 -11.29 -7.71
C PHE A 33 0.77 -10.51 -6.69
N PHE A 34 0.15 -9.89 -5.70
CA PHE A 34 0.87 -9.23 -4.62
C PHE A 34 1.61 -10.23 -3.75
N ARG A 35 2.84 -9.87 -3.37
CA ARG A 35 3.73 -10.71 -2.57
C ARG A 35 4.14 -10.01 -1.30
N VAL A 36 4.40 -10.79 -0.25
CA VAL A 36 4.87 -10.27 1.03
C VAL A 36 6.39 -10.10 0.99
N GLY A 37 6.86 -8.89 1.30
CA GLY A 37 8.28 -8.57 1.47
C GLY A 37 8.83 -8.96 2.85
N LYS A 38 10.11 -8.71 3.07
CA LYS A 38 10.75 -8.91 4.38
C LYS A 38 10.13 -7.93 5.40
N PRO A 39 9.60 -8.40 6.56
CA PRO A 39 9.10 -7.51 7.60
C PRO A 39 10.17 -6.51 8.07
N LEU A 40 9.77 -5.26 8.20
CA LEU A 40 10.60 -4.15 8.69
C LEU A 40 10.20 -3.83 10.12
N MET A 41 11.16 -3.95 11.04
CA MET A 41 10.98 -3.58 12.44
C MET A 41 11.28 -2.10 12.62
N LYS A 42 10.34 -1.36 13.21
CA LYS A 42 10.53 0.05 13.57
C LYS A 42 10.09 0.28 15.03
N PRO A 43 10.54 1.37 15.68
CA PRO A 43 10.09 1.69 17.03
C PRO A 43 8.57 1.78 17.18
N GLY A 44 7.88 2.16 16.10
CA GLY A 44 6.42 2.28 16.04
C GLY A 44 5.73 1.10 15.36
N GLY A 45 6.20 -0.14 15.50
CA GLY A 45 5.50 -1.33 15.01
C GLY A 45 6.29 -2.22 14.04
N ILE A 46 5.59 -3.20 13.47
CA ILE A 46 6.10 -4.02 12.37
C ILE A 46 5.38 -3.59 11.09
N ASP A 47 6.15 -3.13 10.11
CA ASP A 47 5.66 -2.87 8.76
C ASP A 47 6.01 -4.06 7.88
N VAL A 48 5.02 -4.61 7.18
CA VAL A 48 5.23 -5.72 6.25
C VAL A 48 4.98 -5.20 4.83
N PRO A 49 6.03 -5.05 4.01
CA PRO A 49 5.86 -4.58 2.65
C PRO A 49 5.00 -5.51 1.81
N VAL A 50 4.16 -4.91 0.97
CA VAL A 50 3.44 -5.60 -0.09
C VAL A 50 4.08 -5.21 -1.41
N LEU A 51 4.42 -6.21 -2.22
CA LEU A 51 5.22 -6.07 -3.43
C LEU A 51 4.43 -6.46 -4.68
N TYR A 52 4.66 -5.75 -5.77
CA TYR A 52 4.22 -6.11 -7.12
C TYR A 52 5.35 -5.86 -8.10
N LEU A 53 5.65 -6.83 -8.98
CA LEU A 53 6.76 -6.75 -9.96
C LEU A 53 8.11 -6.25 -9.36
N ASN A 54 8.41 -6.65 -8.12
CA ASN A 54 9.61 -6.28 -7.34
C ASN A 54 9.67 -4.85 -6.79
N PHE A 55 8.58 -4.10 -6.90
CA PHE A 55 8.43 -2.80 -6.26
C PHE A 55 7.46 -2.91 -5.08
N ALA A 56 7.68 -2.09 -4.05
CA ALA A 56 6.69 -1.92 -3.01
C ALA A 56 5.48 -1.16 -3.56
N VAL A 57 4.28 -1.68 -3.32
CA VAL A 57 3.03 -0.98 -3.62
C VAL A 57 2.52 -0.22 -2.40
N ASP A 58 2.70 -0.82 -1.23
CA ASP A 58 2.37 -0.25 0.07
C ASP A 58 3.00 -1.12 1.20
N ARG A 59 2.77 -0.74 2.45
CA ARG A 59 3.10 -1.52 3.66
C ARG A 59 1.84 -1.85 4.47
N LEU A 60 1.74 -3.09 4.92
CA LEU A 60 0.75 -3.52 5.90
C LEU A 60 1.32 -3.27 7.31
N HIS A 61 0.60 -2.54 8.15
CA HIS A 61 0.95 -2.42 9.56
C HIS A 61 0.47 -3.69 10.28
N TYR A 62 1.33 -4.33 11.06
CA TYR A 62 1.04 -5.64 11.65
C TYR A 62 1.18 -5.60 13.18
N ASP A 63 0.20 -6.20 13.87
CA ASP A 63 0.23 -6.45 15.30
C ASP A 63 0.66 -7.91 15.53
N PRO A 64 1.90 -8.15 15.99
CA PRO A 64 2.40 -9.50 16.21
C PRO A 64 1.82 -10.20 17.44
N GLU A 65 1.29 -9.45 18.42
CA GLU A 65 0.67 -10.04 19.62
C GLU A 65 -0.71 -10.61 19.27
N ARG A 66 -1.50 -9.83 18.52
CA ARG A 66 -2.85 -10.20 18.10
C ARG A 66 -2.89 -10.99 16.79
N LYS A 67 -1.79 -11.01 16.05
CA LYS A 67 -1.64 -11.63 14.73
C LYS A 67 -2.65 -11.12 13.70
N ILE A 68 -2.83 -9.80 13.66
CA ILE A 68 -3.77 -9.13 12.75
C ILE A 68 -3.12 -7.94 12.07
N PRO A 69 -3.60 -7.52 10.89
CA PRO A 69 -3.25 -6.21 10.36
C PRO A 69 -3.90 -5.11 11.19
N LEU A 70 -3.24 -3.96 11.25
CA LEU A 70 -3.75 -2.73 11.83
C LEU A 70 -4.33 -1.83 10.73
N PRO A 71 -5.41 -1.08 11.02
CA PRO A 71 -6.00 -0.18 10.05
C PRO A 71 -5.03 0.95 9.66
N LYS A 72 -5.08 1.37 8.40
CA LYS A 72 -4.40 2.57 7.93
C LYS A 72 -4.80 3.77 8.80
N GLY A 73 -3.81 4.59 9.13
CA GLY A 73 -3.97 5.73 10.05
C GLY A 73 -3.75 5.40 11.53
N CYS A 74 -3.62 4.12 11.91
CA CYS A 74 -3.32 3.71 13.28
C CYS A 74 -2.15 2.72 13.35
N PRO A 75 -0.91 3.15 13.05
CA PRO A 75 0.26 2.30 13.22
C PRO A 75 0.46 2.02 14.72
N GLY A 76 0.40 0.75 15.11
CA GLY A 76 0.54 0.34 16.51
C GLY A 76 1.99 0.42 16.98
N SER A 77 2.21 0.74 18.25
CA SER A 77 3.53 0.63 18.87
C SER A 77 3.82 -0.82 19.24
N SER A 78 4.94 -1.39 18.80
CA SER A 78 5.35 -2.73 19.22
C SER A 78 6.49 -2.69 20.24
N ARG A 79 6.44 -3.57 21.23
CA ARG A 79 7.63 -4.01 21.98
C ARG A 79 8.53 -4.84 21.06
N PRO A 80 9.77 -5.17 21.45
CA PRO A 80 10.60 -6.11 20.68
C PRO A 80 9.88 -7.47 20.60
N VAL A 81 9.50 -7.91 19.41
CA VAL A 81 8.87 -9.23 19.17
C VAL A 81 9.69 -10.01 18.16
N ARG A 82 9.66 -11.34 18.28
CA ARG A 82 10.25 -12.25 17.31
C ARG A 82 9.57 -12.11 15.95
N VAL A 83 10.38 -12.12 14.89
CA VAL A 83 9.94 -11.88 13.50
C VAL A 83 9.52 -13.18 12.81
N GLU A 84 9.82 -14.34 13.40
CA GLU A 84 9.52 -15.64 12.81
C GLU A 84 8.02 -15.83 12.59
N GLY A 85 7.63 -16.32 11.41
CA GLY A 85 6.23 -16.64 11.09
C GLY A 85 5.37 -15.45 10.64
N ILE A 86 5.87 -14.20 10.74
CA ILE A 86 5.10 -13.01 10.36
C ILE A 86 4.80 -13.01 8.87
N LYS A 87 5.77 -13.40 8.04
CA LYS A 87 5.59 -13.42 6.59
C LYS A 87 4.46 -14.37 6.20
N GLU A 88 4.47 -15.58 6.74
CA GLU A 88 3.49 -16.63 6.47
C GLU A 88 2.08 -16.25 6.96
N GLU A 89 1.98 -15.54 8.09
CA GLU A 89 0.70 -15.00 8.57
C GLU A 89 0.18 -13.91 7.64
N VAL A 90 1.03 -12.96 7.24
CA VAL A 90 0.61 -11.88 6.34
C VAL A 90 0.27 -12.41 4.95
N GLU A 91 0.93 -13.47 4.47
CA GLU A 91 0.55 -14.17 3.24
C GLU A 91 -0.84 -14.80 3.32
N ARG A 92 -1.28 -15.27 4.51
CA ARG A 92 -2.66 -15.72 4.71
C ARG A 92 -3.63 -14.55 4.72
N ILE A 93 -3.31 -13.48 5.45
CA ILE A 93 -4.13 -12.26 5.52
C ILE A 93 -4.36 -11.69 4.11
N LEU A 94 -3.31 -11.61 3.27
CA LEU A 94 -3.43 -11.12 1.89
C LEU A 94 -4.36 -11.95 1.01
N LYS A 95 -4.64 -13.22 1.34
CA LYS A 95 -5.63 -14.04 0.62
C LYS A 95 -7.07 -13.73 1.04
N GLU A 96 -7.25 -13.07 2.20
CA GLU A 96 -8.56 -12.72 2.75
C GLU A 96 -8.96 -11.26 2.47
N VAL A 97 -8.06 -10.45 1.92
CA VAL A 97 -8.36 -9.04 1.66
C VAL A 97 -9.26 -8.86 0.44
N GLN A 98 -10.00 -7.77 0.42
CA GLN A 98 -10.91 -7.38 -0.64
C GLN A 98 -10.64 -5.95 -1.09
N VAL A 99 -10.73 -5.69 -2.38
CA VAL A 99 -10.67 -4.34 -2.94
C VAL A 99 -12.02 -3.67 -2.71
N LEU A 100 -12.02 -2.51 -2.04
CA LEU A 100 -13.25 -1.73 -1.87
C LEU A 100 -13.62 -1.05 -3.20
N PRO A 101 -14.90 -0.97 -3.57
CA PRO A 101 -15.36 -0.43 -4.85
C PRO A 101 -15.37 1.11 -4.86
N ALA A 102 -14.25 1.74 -4.48
CA ALA A 102 -14.09 3.18 -4.43
C ALA A 102 -12.61 3.56 -4.53
N ALA A 103 -12.32 4.78 -4.97
CA ALA A 103 -10.97 5.33 -4.97
C ALA A 103 -10.99 6.80 -4.51
N GLU A 104 -9.94 7.21 -3.81
CA GLU A 104 -9.67 8.60 -3.44
C GLU A 104 -8.63 9.18 -4.43
N PHE A 105 -8.89 10.33 -5.03
CA PHE A 105 -7.84 11.02 -5.80
C PHE A 105 -6.89 11.76 -4.85
N ARG A 106 -5.57 11.61 -5.03
CA ARG A 106 -4.56 12.20 -4.16
C ARG A 106 -3.59 13.11 -4.91
N GLU A 107 -3.49 14.35 -4.40
CA GLU A 107 -2.49 15.35 -4.74
C GLU A 107 -1.38 15.38 -3.67
N PRO A 108 -0.13 15.73 -4.03
CA PRO A 108 0.34 16.16 -5.35
C PRO A 108 0.69 15.02 -6.32
N GLU A 109 0.54 13.76 -5.90
CA GLU A 109 0.99 12.60 -6.67
C GLU A 109 0.18 12.34 -7.94
N ASN A 110 -0.97 13.01 -8.11
CA ASN A 110 -1.85 12.86 -9.28
C ASN A 110 -2.21 11.40 -9.55
N CYS A 111 -2.68 10.72 -8.50
CA CYS A 111 -2.95 9.29 -8.53
C CYS A 111 -4.26 8.95 -7.81
N TRP A 112 -4.87 7.83 -8.21
CA TRP A 112 -5.97 7.22 -7.48
C TRP A 112 -5.42 6.33 -6.37
N VAL A 113 -6.00 6.43 -5.18
CA VAL A 113 -5.75 5.55 -4.04
C VAL A 113 -6.93 4.62 -3.91
N VAL A 114 -6.71 3.35 -4.21
CA VAL A 114 -7.70 2.29 -4.06
C VAL A 114 -7.49 1.61 -2.70
N PRO A 115 -8.47 1.66 -1.79
CA PRO A 115 -8.36 1.02 -0.50
C PRO A 115 -8.62 -0.49 -0.61
N VAL A 116 -7.75 -1.26 0.03
CA VAL A 116 -7.89 -2.71 0.19
C VAL A 116 -8.16 -3.00 1.66
N ALA A 117 -9.23 -3.75 1.91
CA ALA A 117 -9.70 -4.04 3.25
C ALA A 117 -9.45 -5.49 3.66
N TRP A 118 -9.02 -5.70 4.90
CA TRP A 118 -9.14 -6.98 5.59
C TRP A 118 -10.29 -6.88 6.58
N ARG A 119 -11.35 -7.68 6.38
CA ARG A 119 -12.62 -7.53 7.09
C ARG A 119 -13.11 -6.07 6.97
N SER A 120 -13.22 -5.34 8.08
CA SER A 120 -13.66 -3.95 8.13
C SER A 120 -12.51 -2.93 8.26
N PHE A 121 -11.24 -3.37 8.20
CA PHE A 121 -10.08 -2.48 8.26
C PHE A 121 -9.54 -2.22 6.87
N VAL A 122 -9.40 -0.95 6.49
CA VAL A 122 -8.53 -0.59 5.34
C VAL A 122 -7.09 -0.84 5.77
N VAL A 123 -6.41 -1.75 5.09
CA VAL A 123 -5.06 -2.22 5.47
C VAL A 123 -4.01 -1.89 4.41
N LEU A 124 -4.43 -1.59 3.18
CA LEU A 124 -3.56 -1.07 2.11
C LEU A 124 -4.24 0.09 1.38
N HIS A 125 -3.40 0.99 0.87
CA HIS A 125 -3.70 2.06 -0.05
C HIS A 125 -2.89 1.84 -1.32
N VAL A 126 -3.47 1.18 -2.31
CA VAL A 126 -2.79 0.91 -3.58
C VAL A 126 -2.93 2.13 -4.47
N ARG A 127 -1.80 2.70 -4.91
CA ARG A 127 -1.80 3.86 -5.79
C ARG A 127 -1.83 3.42 -7.25
N VAL A 128 -2.59 4.13 -8.05
CA VAL A 128 -2.79 3.90 -9.49
C VAL A 128 -2.64 5.22 -10.22
N SER A 129 -2.04 5.22 -11.41
CA SER A 129 -1.94 6.39 -12.28
C SER A 129 -3.27 7.11 -12.46
N ALA A 130 -3.22 8.41 -12.73
CA ALA A 130 -4.41 9.26 -12.87
C ALA A 130 -5.39 8.77 -13.96
N ASP A 131 -4.90 8.10 -15.00
CA ASP A 131 -5.70 7.48 -16.06
C ASP A 131 -6.16 6.04 -15.75
N GLY A 132 -5.85 5.53 -14.57
CA GLY A 132 -6.30 4.23 -14.06
C GLY A 132 -5.60 3.01 -14.67
N LYS A 133 -4.48 3.18 -15.40
CA LYS A 133 -3.86 2.09 -16.19
C LYS A 133 -2.66 1.42 -15.55
N GLU A 134 -1.99 2.07 -14.61
CA GLU A 134 -0.72 1.59 -14.07
C GLU A 134 -0.68 1.64 -12.54
N ILE A 135 -0.19 0.58 -11.91
CA ILE A 135 0.10 0.61 -10.47
C ILE A 135 1.30 1.53 -10.23
N ALA A 136 1.11 2.54 -9.38
CA ALA A 136 2.15 3.49 -9.01
C ALA A 136 2.97 2.96 -7.82
N PRO A 137 4.28 2.68 -7.98
CA PRO A 137 5.11 2.18 -6.91
C PRO A 137 5.30 3.16 -5.74
N ASP A 138 5.45 2.63 -4.54
CA ASP A 138 6.10 3.33 -3.43
C ASP A 138 7.60 3.20 -3.56
N TYR A 139 8.20 4.13 -4.31
CA TYR A 139 9.65 4.21 -4.48
C TYR A 139 10.36 4.47 -3.14
N GLY A 140 9.76 5.24 -2.23
CA GLY A 140 10.34 5.50 -0.91
C GLY A 140 10.48 4.21 -0.10
N LEU A 141 9.40 3.44 0.00
CA LEU A 141 9.41 2.13 0.65
C LEU A 141 10.28 1.12 -0.13
N THR A 142 10.28 1.15 -1.46
CA THR A 142 11.14 0.28 -2.27
C THR A 142 12.61 0.48 -1.92
N GLU A 143 13.06 1.73 -1.83
CA GLU A 143 14.43 2.05 -1.44
C GLU A 143 14.71 1.68 0.03
N GLU A 144 13.73 1.87 0.93
CA GLU A 144 13.83 1.42 2.32
C GLU A 144 14.07 -0.09 2.42
N ILE A 145 13.31 -0.90 1.67
CA ILE A 145 13.47 -2.36 1.62
C ILE A 145 14.83 -2.74 1.05
N ARG A 146 15.30 -2.05 0.00
CA ARG A 146 16.63 -2.32 -0.60
C ARG A 146 17.75 -2.06 0.40
N ARG A 147 17.65 -1.01 1.21
CA ARG A 147 18.65 -0.67 2.24
C ARG A 147 18.69 -1.67 3.40
N HIS A 148 17.53 -2.18 3.82
CA HIS A 148 17.41 -3.13 4.94
C HIS A 148 17.32 -4.60 4.49
N GLY A 149 17.42 -4.83 3.18
CA GLY A 149 17.28 -6.11 2.50
C GLY A 149 18.56 -6.96 2.49
N MET A 150 19.68 -6.44 2.99
CA MET A 150 20.85 -7.23 3.41
C MET A 150 20.73 -7.55 4.89
#